data_AF-A0AAE0BCM6-F1
#
_entry.id   AF-A0AAE0BCM6-F1
#
_cell.length_a   1.000
_cell.length_b   1.000
_cell.length_c   1.000
_cell.angle_alpha   90.00
_cell.angle_beta   90.00
_cell.angle_gamma   90.00
#
_symmetry.space_group_name_H-M   'P 1'
#
loop_
_entity.id
_entity.type
_entity.pdbx_description
1 polymer ?
#
loop_
_entity_poly.entity_id
_entity_poly.type
_entity_poly.pdbx_seq_one_letter_code
_entity_poly.pdbx_strand_id
1 'polypeptide(L)'
;MNLPTVSAPVRCVVVVIAMEEEARPFIEKHGLKKHQEPGPFVSGSPMVAYSGQINSCTDDNQSHLRVHLVWNGRDQKYKVNNVATTAAAVATYASIAAFHPDLVVSAGTAGGFGELGGNIGDVYASTKCVYHNRRIPEGETGDLEEYGFGHYRSPPISALASAIGIKQGVVSTSDSLECTASDLQLMRSEGAVVKEMEAAACAWVCQSLRVPFIALKSITDIVDAGRPTEKEFYANLHSASSALQGKLTHMLQLLGQQPLSRWATGTVSSSLVATALEGRSTLSGEASLSGKTKLHQLPSPIGAAPSSRRGLRLELALLALSLACNGLALLRRRGR
;
A
#
# COMPACT_ATOMS: atom_id res chain seq x y z
N MET A 1 3.46 -17.64 -16.56
CA MET A 1 2.09 -17.57 -17.13
C MET A 1 1.86 -16.17 -17.67
N ASN A 2 1.36 -16.04 -18.91
CA ASN A 2 1.03 -14.73 -19.48
C ASN A 2 -0.17 -14.15 -18.71
N LEU A 3 -0.06 -12.90 -18.25
CA LEU A 3 -1.19 -12.17 -17.68
C LEU A 3 -2.33 -12.15 -18.72
N PRO A 4 -3.60 -12.30 -18.31
CA PRO A 4 -4.72 -12.23 -19.24
C PRO A 4 -4.67 -10.90 -19.99
N THR A 5 -4.64 -10.97 -21.32
CA THR A 5 -4.71 -9.78 -22.19
C THR A 5 -6.11 -9.22 -22.11
N VAL A 6 -6.33 -8.23 -21.25
CA VAL A 6 -7.63 -7.54 -21.15
C VAL A 6 -7.77 -6.61 -22.36
N SER A 7 -8.51 -7.07 -23.36
CA SER A 7 -8.82 -6.35 -24.60
C SER A 7 -10.02 -5.41 -24.46
N ALA A 8 -10.83 -5.57 -23.41
CA ALA A 8 -11.98 -4.72 -23.12
C ALA A 8 -11.60 -3.50 -22.24
N PRO A 9 -12.32 -2.37 -22.37
CA PRO A 9 -12.20 -1.24 -21.43
C PRO A 9 -12.53 -1.68 -20.00
N VAL A 10 -11.81 -1.15 -19.02
CA VAL A 10 -12.10 -1.40 -17.60
C VAL A 10 -13.42 -0.69 -17.24
N ARG A 11 -14.39 -1.42 -16.69
CA ARG A 11 -15.71 -0.91 -16.30
C ARG A 11 -16.01 -1.08 -14.82
N CYS A 12 -15.43 -2.09 -14.18
CA CYS A 12 -15.59 -2.39 -12.76
C CYS A 12 -14.22 -2.56 -12.09
N VAL A 13 -13.93 -1.72 -11.09
CA VAL A 13 -12.73 -1.84 -10.27
C VAL A 13 -13.11 -2.11 -8.82
N VAL A 14 -12.43 -3.10 -8.22
CA VAL A 14 -12.41 -3.27 -6.78
C VAL A 14 -11.13 -2.64 -6.22
N VAL A 15 -11.27 -1.77 -5.22
CA VAL A 15 -10.15 -1.22 -4.46
C VAL A 15 -10.16 -1.88 -3.08
N VAL A 16 -9.13 -2.65 -2.76
CA VAL A 16 -8.95 -3.29 -1.44
C VAL A 16 -8.03 -2.43 -0.60
N ILE A 17 -8.46 -2.08 0.62
CA ILE A 17 -7.74 -1.20 1.56
C ILE A 17 -7.71 -1.85 2.95
N ALA A 18 -6.56 -1.80 3.62
CA ALA A 18 -6.37 -2.42 4.93
C ALA A 18 -6.93 -1.57 6.08
N MET A 19 -6.74 -0.26 6.02
CA MET A 19 -7.08 0.65 7.12
C MET A 19 -8.25 1.57 6.79
N GLU A 20 -9.16 1.77 7.76
CA GLU A 20 -10.30 2.69 7.62
C GLU A 20 -9.82 4.13 7.36
N GLU A 21 -8.72 4.54 7.99
CA GLU A 21 -8.12 5.87 7.86
C GLU A 21 -7.65 6.16 6.43
N GLU A 22 -7.19 5.13 5.72
CA GLU A 22 -6.80 5.22 4.31
C GLU A 22 -8.01 5.20 3.39
N ALA A 23 -9.08 4.49 3.77
CA ALA A 23 -10.29 4.36 2.96
C ALA A 23 -11.22 5.58 3.03
N ARG A 24 -11.45 6.11 4.24
CA ARG A 24 -12.46 7.14 4.53
C ARG A 24 -12.35 8.37 3.63
N PRO A 25 -11.17 8.97 3.40
CA PRO A 25 -11.06 10.14 2.53
C PRO A 25 -11.51 9.89 1.08
N PHE A 26 -11.31 8.67 0.55
CA PHE A 26 -11.81 8.31 -0.79
C PHE A 26 -13.34 8.22 -0.81
N ILE A 27 -13.88 7.52 0.19
CA ILE A 27 -15.31 7.25 0.33
C ILE A 27 -16.08 8.56 0.38
N GLU A 28 -15.63 9.49 1.23
CA GLU A 28 -16.26 10.80 1.41
C GLU A 28 -16.17 11.66 0.14
N LYS A 29 -14.98 11.75 -0.46
CA LYS A 29 -14.75 12.56 -1.68
C LYS A 29 -15.65 12.14 -2.84
N HIS A 30 -15.82 10.83 -3.04
CA HIS A 30 -16.59 10.27 -4.15
C HIS A 30 -18.01 9.86 -3.77
N GLY A 31 -18.44 10.14 -2.53
CA GLY A 31 -19.78 9.83 -2.04
C GLY A 31 -20.15 8.35 -2.12
N LEU A 32 -19.19 7.44 -1.98
CA LEU A 32 -19.43 6.00 -2.10
C LEU A 32 -20.43 5.53 -1.02
N LYS A 33 -21.41 4.72 -1.43
CA LYS A 33 -22.48 4.25 -0.56
C LYS A 33 -22.09 2.92 0.06
N LYS A 34 -22.17 2.85 1.40
CA LYS A 34 -21.98 1.62 2.15
C LYS A 34 -23.09 0.61 1.79
N HIS A 35 -22.72 -0.64 1.55
CA HIS A 35 -23.68 -1.74 1.42
C HIS A 35 -24.37 -2.00 2.77
N GLN A 36 -25.69 -2.19 2.74
CA GLN A 36 -26.50 -2.52 3.92
C GLN A 36 -26.68 -4.03 4.03
N GLU A 37 -27.07 -4.50 5.21
CA GLU A 37 -27.34 -5.92 5.42
C GLU A 37 -28.67 -6.37 4.77
N PRO A 38 -28.73 -7.55 4.13
CA PRO A 38 -27.62 -8.49 3.92
C PRO A 38 -26.60 -7.95 2.90
N GLY A 39 -25.34 -7.87 3.34
CA GLY A 39 -24.25 -7.35 2.52
C GLY A 39 -23.77 -8.32 1.44
N PRO A 40 -22.77 -7.91 0.64
CA PRO A 40 -22.19 -8.73 -0.42
C PRO A 40 -21.33 -9.90 0.09
N PHE A 41 -21.08 -9.97 1.41
CA PHE A 41 -20.19 -10.95 2.02
C PHE A 41 -20.96 -11.89 2.94
N VAL A 42 -20.33 -13.02 3.26
CA VAL A 42 -20.90 -14.01 4.18
C VAL A 42 -21.23 -13.37 5.53
N SER A 43 -22.34 -13.77 6.14
CA SER A 43 -22.77 -13.25 7.44
C SER A 43 -21.67 -13.43 8.50
N GLY A 44 -21.43 -12.40 9.30
CA GLY A 44 -20.35 -12.36 10.30
C GLY A 44 -18.98 -11.94 9.75
N SER A 45 -18.85 -11.70 8.45
CA SER A 45 -17.65 -11.11 7.85
C SER A 45 -17.31 -9.74 8.49
N PRO A 46 -16.03 -9.46 8.82
CA PRO A 46 -15.63 -8.15 9.30
C PRO A 46 -15.55 -7.10 8.18
N MET A 47 -15.47 -7.54 6.92
CA MET A 47 -15.21 -6.70 5.75
C MET A 47 -16.37 -5.74 5.48
N VAL A 48 -16.05 -4.53 5.04
CA VAL A 48 -17.04 -3.49 4.74
C VAL A 48 -16.88 -3.03 3.29
N ALA A 49 -17.96 -3.10 2.52
CA ALA A 49 -17.98 -2.67 1.12
C ALA A 49 -18.73 -1.34 0.94
N TYR A 50 -18.17 -0.51 0.08
CA TYR A 50 -18.75 0.75 -0.41
C TYR A 50 -18.78 0.73 -1.93
N SER A 51 -19.76 1.36 -2.55
CA SER A 51 -19.87 1.39 -4.01
C SER A 51 -20.36 2.71 -4.55
N GLY A 52 -19.91 3.03 -5.76
CA GLY A 52 -20.27 4.23 -6.46
C GLY A 52 -19.71 4.24 -7.87
N GLN A 53 -19.70 5.42 -8.46
CA GLN A 53 -19.24 5.64 -9.82
C GLN A 53 -18.23 6.78 -9.84
N ILE A 54 -17.22 6.65 -10.69
CA ILE A 54 -16.24 7.71 -10.97
C ILE A 54 -16.34 8.05 -12.45
N ASN A 55 -16.46 9.34 -12.73
CA ASN A 55 -16.55 9.83 -14.10
C ASN A 55 -15.21 9.63 -14.81
N SER A 56 -15.22 8.87 -15.89
CA SER A 56 -14.11 8.83 -16.85
C SER A 56 -14.44 9.84 -17.95
N CYS A 57 -13.68 10.93 -18.05
CA CYS A 57 -13.91 11.94 -19.06
C CYS A 57 -13.39 11.41 -20.40
N THR A 58 -14.30 11.15 -21.35
CA THR A 58 -13.94 11.08 -22.77
C THR A 58 -14.78 12.11 -23.51
N ASP A 59 -14.16 12.82 -24.45
CA ASP A 59 -14.59 14.13 -24.96
C ASP A 59 -16.03 14.23 -25.50
N ASP A 60 -16.75 13.13 -25.76
CA ASP A 60 -18.13 13.20 -26.29
C ASP A 60 -19.11 12.17 -25.70
N ASN A 61 -18.71 11.38 -24.69
CA ASN A 61 -19.62 10.45 -24.00
C ASN A 61 -19.15 10.23 -22.56
N GLN A 62 -19.99 10.56 -21.58
CA GLN A 62 -19.71 10.24 -20.18
C GLN A 62 -19.77 8.72 -19.99
N SER A 63 -18.62 8.06 -19.87
CA SER A 63 -18.58 6.72 -19.29
C SER A 63 -18.31 6.79 -17.80
N HIS A 64 -18.98 5.93 -17.05
CA HIS A 64 -18.79 5.79 -15.63
C HIS A 64 -18.02 4.51 -15.33
N LEU A 65 -16.96 4.63 -14.53
CA LEU A 65 -16.28 3.49 -13.95
C LEU A 65 -16.99 3.12 -12.65
N ARG A 66 -17.49 1.89 -12.54
CA ARG A 66 -18.03 1.37 -11.29
C ARG A 66 -16.89 1.05 -10.35
N VAL A 67 -16.95 1.57 -9.13
CA VAL A 67 -15.93 1.34 -8.11
C VAL A 67 -16.55 0.71 -6.88
N HIS A 68 -15.95 -0.38 -6.43
CA HIS A 68 -16.23 -1.03 -5.17
C HIS A 68 -15.00 -0.87 -4.27
N LEU A 69 -15.11 -0.09 -3.19
CA LEU A 69 -14.05 -0.01 -2.19
C LEU A 69 -14.37 -1.00 -1.07
N VAL A 70 -13.43 -1.88 -0.76
CA VAL A 70 -13.56 -2.88 0.29
C VAL A 70 -12.48 -2.67 1.33
N TRP A 71 -12.91 -2.33 2.53
CA TRP A 71 -12.07 -2.29 3.71
C TRP A 71 -12.08 -3.67 4.39
N ASN A 72 -10.90 -4.19 4.76
CA ASN A 72 -10.73 -5.47 5.46
C ASN A 72 -11.54 -5.55 6.78
N GLY A 73 -11.91 -4.39 7.33
CA GLY A 73 -12.73 -4.29 8.53
C GLY A 73 -11.92 -4.22 9.81
N ARG A 74 -12.64 -4.21 10.93
CA ARG A 74 -12.08 -4.09 12.27
C ARG A 74 -12.08 -5.44 12.99
N ASP A 75 -10.98 -5.78 13.64
CA ASP A 75 -10.95 -6.93 14.55
C ASP A 75 -11.91 -6.68 15.72
N GLN A 76 -12.80 -7.64 15.99
CA GLN A 76 -13.85 -7.48 16.99
C GLN A 76 -13.34 -7.53 18.43
N LYS A 77 -12.20 -8.19 18.68
CA LYS A 77 -11.63 -8.35 20.01
C LYS A 77 -10.73 -7.18 20.36
N TYR A 78 -9.79 -6.86 19.48
CA TYR A 78 -8.74 -5.87 19.71
C TYR A 78 -9.11 -4.48 19.23
N LYS A 79 -10.20 -4.34 18.47
CA LYS A 79 -10.72 -3.05 18.00
C LYS A 79 -9.69 -2.26 17.16
N VAL A 80 -8.90 -2.95 16.35
CA VAL A 80 -7.95 -2.38 15.38
C VAL A 80 -8.30 -2.80 13.96
N ASN A 81 -7.72 -2.15 12.96
CA ASN A 81 -7.86 -2.57 11.57
C ASN A 81 -7.31 -3.99 11.36
N ASN A 82 -8.00 -4.80 10.56
CA ASN A 82 -7.51 -6.09 10.08
C ASN A 82 -6.48 -5.85 8.95
N VAL A 83 -5.22 -5.71 9.34
CA VAL A 83 -4.08 -5.52 8.42
C VAL A 83 -3.46 -6.86 8.02
N ALA A 84 -2.43 -6.80 7.19
CA ALA A 84 -1.57 -7.91 6.81
C ALA A 84 -2.23 -8.93 5.85
N THR A 85 -1.45 -9.92 5.46
CA THR A 85 -1.70 -10.74 4.26
C THR A 85 -2.98 -11.57 4.35
N THR A 86 -3.31 -12.09 5.53
CA THR A 86 -4.46 -12.99 5.73
C THR A 86 -5.78 -12.26 5.51
N ALA A 87 -5.98 -11.12 6.17
CA ALA A 87 -7.19 -10.33 6.02
C ALA A 87 -7.34 -9.80 4.58
N ALA A 88 -6.24 -9.32 4.01
CA ALA A 88 -6.22 -8.80 2.64
C ALA A 88 -6.51 -9.87 1.58
N ALA A 89 -6.00 -11.10 1.74
CA ALA A 89 -6.29 -12.21 0.83
C ALA A 89 -7.78 -12.61 0.89
N VAL A 90 -8.34 -12.75 2.09
CA VAL A 90 -9.76 -13.06 2.28
C VAL A 90 -10.65 -11.97 1.68
N ALA A 91 -10.33 -10.70 1.93
CA ALA A 91 -11.04 -9.57 1.35
C ALA A 91 -10.97 -9.54 -0.17
N THR A 92 -9.80 -9.79 -0.73
CA THR A 92 -9.63 -9.84 -2.19
C THR A 92 -10.46 -10.96 -2.80
N TYR A 93 -10.41 -12.17 -2.22
CA TYR A 93 -11.15 -13.33 -2.72
C TYR A 93 -12.67 -13.08 -2.68
N ALA A 94 -13.18 -12.64 -1.52
CA ALA A 94 -14.60 -12.37 -1.34
C ALA A 94 -15.09 -11.25 -2.25
N SER A 95 -14.27 -10.21 -2.46
CA SER A 95 -14.62 -9.09 -3.34
C SER A 95 -14.66 -9.50 -4.81
N ILE A 96 -13.74 -10.35 -5.26
CA ILE A 96 -13.77 -10.87 -6.64
C ILE A 96 -15.02 -11.74 -6.84
N ALA A 97 -15.33 -12.60 -5.87
CA ALA A 97 -16.52 -13.44 -5.92
C ALA A 97 -17.83 -12.63 -5.91
N ALA A 98 -17.90 -11.53 -5.17
CA ALA A 98 -19.10 -10.71 -5.04
C ALA A 98 -19.31 -9.72 -6.19
N PHE A 99 -18.23 -9.12 -6.71
CA PHE A 99 -18.33 -7.98 -7.63
C PHE A 99 -17.83 -8.25 -9.05
N HIS A 100 -17.15 -9.38 -9.28
CA HIS A 100 -16.59 -9.77 -10.58
C HIS A 100 -15.85 -8.62 -11.30
N PRO A 101 -14.83 -8.00 -10.66
CA PRO A 101 -14.16 -6.83 -11.21
C PRO A 101 -13.30 -7.16 -12.44
N ASP A 102 -13.10 -6.15 -13.29
CA ASP A 102 -12.15 -6.20 -14.40
C ASP A 102 -10.70 -6.00 -13.93
N LEU A 103 -10.53 -5.36 -12.77
CA LEU A 103 -9.24 -5.02 -12.16
C LEU A 103 -9.39 -4.90 -10.64
N VAL A 104 -8.41 -5.40 -9.92
CA VAL A 104 -8.25 -5.14 -8.48
C VAL A 104 -7.09 -4.17 -8.26
N VAL A 105 -7.31 -3.18 -7.39
CA VAL A 105 -6.26 -2.28 -6.89
C VAL A 105 -6.09 -2.47 -5.38
N SER A 106 -4.90 -2.83 -4.92
CA SER A 106 -4.55 -2.71 -3.49
C SER A 106 -4.01 -1.31 -3.26
N ALA A 107 -4.76 -0.47 -2.54
CA ALA A 107 -4.34 0.90 -2.23
C ALA A 107 -4.05 1.03 -0.73
N GLY A 108 -2.96 1.70 -0.39
CA GLY A 108 -2.60 1.96 1.01
C GLY A 108 -1.31 2.73 1.16
N THR A 109 -0.90 2.97 2.40
CA THR A 109 0.40 3.53 2.75
C THR A 109 1.47 2.45 2.84
N ALA A 110 2.73 2.87 2.85
CA ALA A 110 3.88 1.98 2.81
C ALA A 110 5.17 2.68 3.25
N GLY A 111 6.20 1.88 3.55
CA GLY A 111 7.57 2.36 3.68
C GLY A 111 8.27 2.46 2.33
N GLY A 112 9.17 3.43 2.19
CA GLY A 112 10.04 3.62 1.02
C GLY A 112 11.52 3.57 1.39
N PHE A 113 12.39 3.57 0.38
CA PHE A 113 13.85 3.56 0.57
C PHE A 113 14.46 4.86 0.04
N GLY A 114 15.06 5.64 0.94
CA GLY A 114 15.68 6.93 0.64
C GLY A 114 16.90 6.79 -0.26
N GLU A 115 17.70 5.74 -0.08
CA GLU A 115 18.84 5.42 -0.96
C GLU A 115 18.41 5.15 -2.40
N LEU A 116 17.16 4.71 -2.61
CA LEU A 116 16.54 4.46 -3.91
C LEU A 116 15.67 5.63 -4.40
N GLY A 117 15.80 6.80 -3.76
CA GLY A 117 15.10 8.03 -4.14
C GLY A 117 13.63 8.09 -3.72
N GLY A 118 13.20 7.27 -2.75
CA GLY A 118 11.88 7.35 -2.14
C GLY A 118 11.79 8.51 -1.14
N ASN A 119 10.70 9.26 -1.20
CA ASN A 119 10.41 10.38 -0.29
C ASN A 119 9.02 10.22 0.32
N ILE A 120 8.83 10.78 1.51
CA ILE A 120 7.50 10.88 2.14
C ILE A 120 6.52 11.56 1.18
N GLY A 121 5.34 10.97 1.00
CA GLY A 121 4.30 11.45 0.10
C GLY A 121 4.48 11.05 -1.36
N ASP A 122 5.59 10.43 -1.75
CA ASP A 122 5.69 9.77 -3.05
C ASP A 122 4.64 8.68 -3.16
N VAL A 123 4.09 8.49 -4.36
CA VAL A 123 3.17 7.40 -4.66
C VAL A 123 3.79 6.51 -5.74
N TYR A 124 3.73 5.20 -5.51
CA TYR A 124 4.27 4.16 -6.38
C TYR A 124 3.15 3.24 -6.87
N ALA A 125 3.23 2.83 -8.13
CA ALA A 125 2.50 1.67 -8.62
C ALA A 125 3.42 0.45 -8.76
N SER A 126 2.92 -0.75 -8.49
CA SER A 126 3.72 -1.98 -8.60
C SER A 126 4.08 -2.32 -10.04
N THR A 127 5.33 -2.73 -10.26
CA THR A 127 5.73 -3.50 -11.46
C THR A 127 5.57 -5.01 -11.21
N LYS A 128 5.92 -5.46 -10.00
CA LYS A 128 5.59 -6.76 -9.42
C LYS A 128 5.45 -6.64 -7.91
N CYS A 129 4.75 -7.60 -7.31
CA CYS A 129 4.68 -7.80 -5.86
C CYS A 129 5.39 -9.09 -5.47
N VAL A 130 6.16 -9.04 -4.39
CA VAL A 130 6.93 -10.17 -3.83
C VAL A 130 6.75 -10.23 -2.31
N TYR A 131 6.97 -11.38 -1.70
CA TYR A 131 7.09 -11.54 -0.26
C TYR A 131 8.54 -11.43 0.18
N HIS A 132 8.79 -10.82 1.34
CA HIS A 132 10.11 -10.83 1.98
C HIS A 132 10.16 -11.61 3.31
N ASN A 133 9.05 -12.21 3.74
CA ASN A 133 8.97 -12.99 4.99
C ASN A 133 8.59 -14.47 4.80
N ARG A 134 8.52 -14.97 3.56
CA ARG A 134 8.16 -16.36 3.22
C ARG A 134 9.38 -17.15 2.74
N ARG A 135 10.35 -17.34 3.63
CA ARG A 135 11.60 -18.07 3.34
C ARG A 135 11.37 -19.57 3.46
N ILE A 136 11.17 -20.23 2.33
CA ILE A 136 10.99 -21.68 2.24
C ILE A 136 12.26 -22.23 1.58
N PRO A 137 13.01 -23.14 2.24
CA PRO A 137 14.20 -23.72 1.63
C PRO A 137 13.89 -24.38 0.29
N GLU A 138 14.79 -24.20 -0.67
CA GLU A 138 14.67 -24.59 -2.08
C GLU A 138 14.23 -26.06 -2.30
N GLY A 139 14.50 -26.94 -1.35
CA GLY A 139 14.21 -28.37 -1.45
C GLY A 139 15.06 -29.03 -2.52
N GLU A 140 14.61 -30.18 -3.03
CA GLU A 140 15.37 -30.93 -4.05
C GLU A 140 15.15 -30.40 -5.48
N THR A 141 14.08 -29.64 -5.74
CA THR A 141 13.68 -29.27 -7.11
C THR A 141 13.98 -27.82 -7.50
N GLY A 142 14.30 -26.92 -6.58
CA GLY A 142 14.48 -25.50 -6.90
C GLY A 142 13.27 -24.61 -6.59
N ASP A 143 12.07 -25.18 -6.64
CA ASP A 143 10.86 -24.37 -6.85
C ASP A 143 10.26 -23.78 -5.57
N LEU A 144 10.60 -24.32 -4.41
CA LEU A 144 9.96 -23.95 -3.14
C LEU A 144 10.36 -22.55 -2.66
N GLU A 145 11.61 -22.14 -2.91
CA GLU A 145 12.08 -20.81 -2.56
C GLU A 145 11.41 -19.74 -3.44
N GLU A 146 11.39 -19.96 -4.75
CA GLU A 146 10.69 -19.09 -5.71
C GLU A 146 9.18 -18.99 -5.44
N TYR A 147 8.55 -20.10 -5.04
CA TYR A 147 7.16 -20.08 -4.56
C TYR A 147 6.99 -19.23 -3.30
N GLY A 148 7.95 -19.28 -2.39
CA GLY A 148 7.99 -18.50 -1.15
C GLY A 148 8.03 -17.00 -1.43
N PHE A 149 9.01 -16.54 -2.22
CA PHE A 149 9.10 -15.13 -2.62
C PHE A 149 7.87 -14.71 -3.43
N GLY A 150 7.38 -15.59 -4.30
CA GLY A 150 6.37 -15.22 -5.27
C GLY A 150 6.88 -14.14 -6.24
N HIS A 151 6.17 -13.95 -7.34
CA HIS A 151 6.60 -13.06 -8.42
C HIS A 151 5.40 -12.52 -9.19
N TYR A 152 4.48 -11.88 -8.49
CA TYR A 152 3.17 -11.49 -9.03
C TYR A 152 3.30 -10.20 -9.84
N ARG A 153 3.41 -10.32 -11.15
CA ARG A 153 3.58 -9.18 -12.06
C ARG A 153 2.30 -8.38 -12.20
N SER A 154 2.42 -7.06 -12.14
CA SER A 154 1.33 -6.16 -12.51
C SER A 154 1.27 -5.97 -14.02
N PRO A 155 0.09 -5.62 -14.57
CA PRO A 155 -0.04 -5.18 -15.95
C PRO A 155 0.89 -3.99 -16.25
N PRO A 156 1.44 -3.90 -17.47
CA PRO A 156 2.28 -2.77 -17.85
C PRO A 156 1.43 -1.50 -17.95
N ILE A 157 1.73 -0.52 -17.09
CA ILE A 157 0.97 0.74 -16.95
C ILE A 157 1.88 1.98 -16.97
N SER A 158 3.01 1.91 -17.67
CA SER A 158 4.02 2.98 -17.73
C SER A 158 3.43 4.33 -18.15
N ALA A 159 2.58 4.33 -19.16
CA ALA A 159 1.94 5.53 -19.68
C ALA A 159 0.94 6.12 -18.68
N LEU A 160 0.20 5.27 -17.97
CA LEU A 160 -0.73 5.67 -16.92
C LEU A 160 0.02 6.33 -15.76
N ALA A 161 1.09 5.68 -15.28
CA ALA A 161 1.90 6.19 -14.19
C ALA A 161 2.55 7.54 -14.54
N SER A 162 3.03 7.69 -15.78
CA SER A 162 3.53 8.96 -16.29
C SER A 162 2.45 10.04 -16.32
N ALA A 163 1.26 9.73 -16.82
CA ALA A 163 0.15 10.69 -16.94
C ALA A 163 -0.30 11.23 -15.58
N ILE A 164 -0.30 10.40 -14.54
CA ILE A 164 -0.66 10.82 -13.18
C ILE A 164 0.55 11.22 -12.34
N GLY A 165 1.76 11.21 -12.89
CA GLY A 165 3.00 11.60 -12.22
C GLY A 165 3.26 10.78 -10.96
N ILE A 166 3.32 9.46 -11.08
CA ILE A 166 3.73 8.54 -10.00
C ILE A 166 4.91 7.68 -10.44
N LYS A 167 5.65 7.16 -9.46
CA LYS A 167 6.77 6.25 -9.70
C LYS A 167 6.25 4.81 -9.89
N GLN A 168 7.10 3.94 -10.43
CA GLN A 168 6.84 2.50 -10.48
C GLN A 168 7.99 1.73 -9.86
N GLY A 169 7.70 0.57 -9.28
CA GLY A 169 8.74 -0.34 -8.84
C GLY A 169 8.22 -1.58 -8.13
N VAL A 170 9.15 -2.38 -7.62
CA VAL A 170 8.84 -3.63 -6.92
C VAL A 170 8.30 -3.30 -5.52
N VAL A 171 7.15 -3.90 -5.20
CA VAL A 171 6.50 -3.80 -3.88
C VAL A 171 6.75 -5.10 -3.12
N SER A 172 7.23 -4.99 -1.89
CA SER A 172 7.57 -6.13 -1.05
C SER A 172 6.65 -6.22 0.18
N THR A 173 6.14 -7.43 0.45
CA THR A 173 5.09 -7.71 1.43
C THR A 173 5.58 -8.57 2.60
N SER A 174 5.17 -8.23 3.83
CA SER A 174 5.34 -9.04 5.05
C SER A 174 4.23 -8.75 6.06
N ASP A 175 3.94 -9.69 6.96
CA ASP A 175 3.02 -9.46 8.08
C ASP A 175 3.63 -8.64 9.23
N SER A 176 4.89 -8.21 9.10
CA SER A 176 5.60 -7.41 10.10
C SER A 176 5.88 -5.99 9.62
N LEU A 177 5.56 -5.00 10.46
CA LEU A 177 5.91 -3.60 10.21
C LEU A 177 7.42 -3.37 10.34
N GLU A 178 8.04 -3.98 11.35
CA GLU A 178 9.49 -3.97 11.53
C GLU A 178 10.21 -4.79 10.45
N CYS A 179 11.51 -4.53 10.30
CA CYS A 179 12.39 -5.28 9.40
C CYS A 179 13.54 -5.90 10.17
N THR A 180 13.86 -7.15 9.89
CA THR A 180 15.14 -7.75 10.26
C THR A 180 16.20 -7.46 9.20
N ALA A 181 17.48 -7.69 9.53
CA ALA A 181 18.56 -7.60 8.55
C ALA A 181 18.35 -8.53 7.34
N SER A 182 17.80 -9.72 7.58
CA SER A 182 17.49 -10.69 6.53
C SER A 182 16.34 -10.20 5.62
N ASP A 183 15.33 -9.53 6.19
CA ASP A 183 14.25 -8.95 5.39
C ASP A 183 14.78 -7.83 4.47
N LEU A 184 15.67 -6.97 4.99
CA LEU A 184 16.33 -5.91 4.21
C LEU A 184 17.19 -6.48 3.08
N GLN A 185 17.95 -7.54 3.35
CA GLN A 185 18.76 -8.21 2.33
C GLN A 185 17.90 -8.76 1.19
N LEU A 186 16.79 -9.42 1.52
CA LEU A 186 15.88 -9.99 0.53
C LEU A 186 15.13 -8.91 -0.27
N MET A 187 14.70 -7.84 0.38
CA MET A 187 14.12 -6.70 -0.32
C MET A 187 15.12 -6.09 -1.32
N ARG A 188 16.40 -5.98 -0.95
CA ARG A 188 17.46 -5.49 -1.85
C ARG A 188 17.71 -6.44 -3.02
N SER A 189 17.76 -7.75 -2.80
CA SER A 189 17.97 -8.72 -3.89
C SER A 189 16.83 -8.69 -4.92
N GLU A 190 15.60 -8.39 -4.47
CA GLU A 190 14.43 -8.24 -5.33
C GLU A 190 14.29 -6.85 -5.99
N GLY A 191 15.16 -5.89 -5.64
CA GLY A 191 15.05 -4.50 -6.10
C GLY A 191 13.79 -3.80 -5.58
N ALA A 192 13.31 -4.17 -4.39
CA ALA A 192 12.15 -3.56 -3.76
C ALA A 192 12.40 -2.08 -3.46
N VAL A 193 11.47 -1.24 -3.88
CA VAL A 193 11.47 0.21 -3.59
C VAL A 193 10.33 0.62 -2.65
N VAL A 194 9.43 -0.31 -2.35
CA VAL A 194 8.30 -0.14 -1.43
C VAL A 194 8.21 -1.37 -0.51
N LYS A 195 8.00 -1.13 0.79
CA LYS A 195 7.70 -2.16 1.80
C LYS A 195 6.28 -1.94 2.36
N GLU A 196 5.46 -2.97 2.36
CA GLU A 196 4.09 -2.94 2.89
C GLU A 196 3.65 -4.34 3.38
N MET A 197 2.35 -4.52 3.68
CA MET A 197 1.88 -5.70 4.43
C MET A 197 0.80 -6.55 3.73
N GLU A 198 0.32 -6.19 2.54
CA GLU A 198 -0.86 -6.84 1.94
C GLU A 198 -0.70 -7.28 0.47
N ALA A 199 0.01 -6.51 -0.35
CA ALA A 199 -0.17 -6.51 -1.81
C ALA A 199 0.16 -7.84 -2.47
N ALA A 200 1.22 -8.54 -2.07
CA ALA A 200 1.56 -9.85 -2.65
C ALA A 200 0.47 -10.90 -2.40
N ALA A 201 -0.25 -10.81 -1.27
CA ALA A 201 -1.35 -11.71 -0.96
C ALA A 201 -2.59 -11.42 -1.82
N CYS A 202 -2.93 -10.14 -1.99
CA CYS A 202 -3.95 -9.72 -2.96
C CYS A 202 -3.58 -10.18 -4.38
N ALA A 203 -2.33 -9.99 -4.79
CA ALA A 203 -1.83 -10.35 -6.12
C ALA A 203 -1.89 -11.85 -6.37
N TRP A 204 -1.55 -12.68 -5.37
CA TRP A 204 -1.67 -14.13 -5.46
C TRP A 204 -3.12 -14.59 -5.68
N VAL A 205 -4.09 -14.01 -4.96
CA VAL A 205 -5.53 -14.28 -5.16
C VAL A 205 -5.95 -13.87 -6.58
N CYS A 206 -5.57 -12.67 -7.01
CA CYS A 206 -5.90 -12.15 -8.33
C CYS A 206 -5.31 -13.02 -9.45
N GLN A 207 -4.06 -13.47 -9.32
CA GLN A 207 -3.44 -14.38 -10.28
C GLN A 207 -4.19 -15.72 -10.34
N SER A 208 -4.57 -16.27 -9.17
CA SER A 208 -5.30 -17.54 -9.08
C SER A 208 -6.69 -17.47 -9.74
N LEU A 209 -7.37 -16.32 -9.58
CA LEU A 209 -8.68 -16.05 -10.17
C LEU A 209 -8.62 -15.36 -11.55
N ARG A 210 -7.41 -15.18 -12.11
CA ARG A 210 -7.15 -14.54 -13.41
C ARG A 210 -7.73 -13.12 -13.55
N VAL A 211 -7.68 -12.34 -12.47
CA VAL A 211 -8.04 -10.92 -12.46
C VAL A 211 -6.76 -10.07 -12.47
N PRO A 212 -6.64 -9.04 -13.33
CA PRO A 212 -5.53 -8.09 -13.27
C PRO A 212 -5.39 -7.42 -11.90
N PHE A 213 -4.15 -7.09 -11.52
CA PHE A 213 -3.85 -6.53 -10.21
C PHE A 213 -2.78 -5.42 -10.26
N ILE A 214 -3.05 -4.32 -9.55
CA ILE A 214 -2.10 -3.22 -9.32
C ILE A 214 -2.06 -2.91 -7.82
N ALA A 215 -0.87 -2.73 -7.26
CA ALA A 215 -0.70 -2.08 -5.96
C ALA A 215 -0.40 -0.59 -6.16
N LEU A 216 -1.05 0.27 -5.39
CA LEU A 216 -0.82 1.72 -5.36
C LEU A 216 -0.46 2.12 -3.92
N LYS A 217 0.78 2.54 -3.71
CA LYS A 217 1.35 2.68 -2.37
C LYS A 217 1.93 4.08 -2.15
N SER A 218 1.49 4.75 -1.10
CA SER A 218 1.96 6.09 -0.73
C SER A 218 2.93 6.03 0.44
N ILE A 219 4.08 6.70 0.33
CA ILE A 219 5.18 6.55 1.28
C ILE A 219 4.93 7.38 2.56
N THR A 220 4.92 6.70 3.71
CA THR A 220 4.74 7.31 5.05
C THR A 220 6.00 7.35 5.89
N ASP A 221 6.97 6.49 5.59
CA ASP A 221 8.20 6.32 6.37
C ASP A 221 9.34 5.88 5.44
N ILE A 222 10.57 6.22 5.83
CA ILE A 222 11.78 5.85 5.10
C ILE A 222 12.52 4.75 5.85
N VAL A 223 12.45 3.53 5.32
CA VAL A 223 12.89 2.27 5.95
C VAL A 223 14.38 2.29 6.30
N ASP A 224 15.20 2.92 5.46
CA ASP A 224 16.66 3.00 5.56
C ASP A 224 17.18 4.31 6.20
N ALA A 225 16.30 5.17 6.73
CA ALA A 225 16.70 6.44 7.35
C ALA A 225 17.18 6.33 8.81
N GLY A 226 17.12 5.14 9.43
CA GLY A 226 17.54 4.91 10.82
C GLY A 226 16.62 5.55 11.88
N ARG A 227 15.46 6.06 11.47
CA ARG A 227 14.42 6.61 12.36
C ARG A 227 13.39 5.53 12.72
N PRO A 228 12.67 5.65 13.86
CA PRO A 228 11.64 4.67 14.22
C PRO A 228 10.47 4.69 13.23
N THR A 229 10.29 3.59 12.49
CA THR A 229 9.25 3.41 11.45
C THR A 229 7.86 3.83 11.90
N GLU A 230 7.40 3.31 13.04
CA GLU A 230 6.07 3.60 13.58
C GLU A 230 5.82 5.11 13.81
N LYS A 231 6.85 5.84 14.26
CA LYS A 231 6.72 7.27 14.54
C LYS A 231 6.57 8.09 13.26
N GLU A 232 7.35 7.79 12.24
CA GLU A 232 7.20 8.44 10.93
C GLU A 232 5.86 8.10 10.29
N PHE A 233 5.45 6.83 10.38
CA PHE A 233 4.17 6.36 9.87
C PHE A 233 3.03 7.23 10.40
N TYR A 234 2.87 7.34 11.72
CA TYR A 234 1.79 8.12 12.31
C TYR A 234 1.91 9.62 12.05
N ALA A 235 3.13 10.16 12.00
CA ALA A 235 3.35 11.58 11.71
C ALA A 235 2.91 11.96 10.29
N ASN A 236 3.07 11.06 9.32
CA ASN A 236 2.86 11.34 7.90
C ASN A 236 1.56 10.76 7.34
N LEU A 237 0.89 9.83 8.04
CA LEU A 237 -0.29 9.07 7.59
C LEU A 237 -1.34 9.95 6.90
N HIS A 238 -1.70 11.09 7.49
CA HIS A 238 -2.72 11.98 6.92
C HIS A 238 -2.29 12.57 5.56
N SER A 239 -1.06 13.07 5.47
CA SER A 239 -0.52 13.67 4.24
C SER A 239 -0.33 12.64 3.13
N ALA A 240 0.21 11.47 3.47
CA ALA A 240 0.41 10.37 2.54
C ALA A 240 -0.92 9.77 2.06
N SER A 241 -1.92 9.66 2.96
CA SER A 241 -3.27 9.24 2.58
C SER A 241 -3.91 10.23 1.61
N SER A 242 -3.74 11.53 1.83
CA SER A 242 -4.25 12.56 0.91
C SER A 242 -3.59 12.48 -0.47
N ALA A 243 -2.27 12.25 -0.53
CA ALA A 243 -1.55 12.01 -1.79
C ALA A 243 -2.08 10.74 -2.50
N LEU A 244 -2.25 9.64 -1.76
CA LEU A 244 -2.83 8.39 -2.26
C LEU A 244 -4.20 8.64 -2.89
N GLN A 245 -5.08 9.40 -2.23
CA GLN A 245 -6.41 9.71 -2.72
C GLN A 245 -6.42 10.46 -4.05
N GLY A 246 -5.56 11.47 -4.17
CA GLY A 246 -5.42 12.24 -5.40
C GLY A 246 -5.02 11.33 -6.56
N LYS A 247 -3.98 10.50 -6.35
CA LYS A 247 -3.47 9.60 -7.40
C LYS A 247 -4.42 8.47 -7.73
N LEU A 248 -5.09 7.87 -6.74
CA LEU A 248 -6.11 6.83 -6.95
C LEU A 248 -7.28 7.37 -7.76
N THR A 249 -7.75 8.58 -7.44
CA THR A 249 -8.82 9.25 -8.21
C THR A 249 -8.42 9.39 -9.68
N HIS A 250 -7.25 9.97 -9.95
CA HIS A 250 -6.78 10.19 -11.33
C HIS A 250 -6.55 8.88 -12.08
N MET A 251 -5.97 7.87 -11.39
CA MET A 251 -5.79 6.53 -11.94
C MET A 251 -7.12 5.95 -12.42
N LEU A 252 -8.16 5.97 -11.58
CA LEU A 252 -9.47 5.41 -11.90
C LEU A 252 -10.18 6.20 -13.02
N GLN A 253 -10.09 7.53 -13.01
CA GLN A 253 -10.63 8.38 -14.07
C GLN A 253 -10.03 8.06 -15.44
N LEU A 254 -8.73 7.78 -15.51
CA LEU A 254 -8.04 7.42 -16.74
C LEU A 254 -8.32 5.96 -17.15
N LEU A 255 -8.31 5.02 -16.19
CA LEU A 255 -8.58 3.60 -16.48
C LEU A 255 -9.94 3.36 -17.14
N GLY A 256 -10.96 4.16 -16.81
CA GLY A 256 -12.27 4.06 -17.45
C GLY A 256 -12.33 4.46 -18.93
N GLN A 257 -11.26 5.07 -19.47
CA GLN A 257 -11.25 5.65 -20.82
C GLN A 257 -10.75 4.69 -21.90
N GLN A 258 -9.94 3.69 -21.55
CA GLN A 258 -9.35 2.76 -22.51
C GLN A 258 -8.99 1.41 -21.90
N PRO A 259 -8.86 0.33 -22.71
CA PRO A 259 -8.39 -0.97 -22.24
C PRO A 259 -7.03 -0.91 -21.56
N LEU A 260 -6.81 -1.80 -20.59
CA LEU A 260 -5.57 -1.82 -19.80
C LEU A 260 -4.31 -1.97 -20.68
N SER A 261 -4.41 -2.71 -21.76
CA SER A 261 -3.33 -2.93 -22.74
C SER A 261 -2.83 -1.64 -23.42
N ARG A 262 -3.65 -0.58 -23.50
CA ARG A 262 -3.26 0.71 -24.08
C ARG A 262 -2.30 1.51 -23.20
N TRP A 263 -2.23 1.18 -21.91
CA TRP A 263 -1.31 1.83 -20.96
C TRP A 263 0.11 1.26 -20.97
N ALA A 264 0.36 0.21 -21.77
CA ALA A 264 1.65 -0.48 -21.83
C ALA A 264 2.75 0.36 -22.52
N THR A 265 2.38 1.16 -23.52
CA THR A 265 3.30 1.95 -24.36
C THR A 265 3.29 3.41 -23.92
N GLY A 266 4.45 4.04 -23.74
CA GLY A 266 4.60 5.43 -23.25
C GLY A 266 3.97 6.55 -24.12
N THR A 267 3.31 6.21 -25.22
CA THR A 267 2.47 7.14 -26.00
C THR A 267 1.11 7.31 -25.35
N VAL A 268 1.01 8.28 -24.44
CA VAL A 268 -0.29 8.83 -24.02
C VAL A 268 -0.76 9.77 -25.13
N SER A 269 -1.99 9.59 -25.64
CA SER A 269 -2.59 10.58 -26.55
C SER A 269 -2.58 11.95 -25.87
N SER A 270 -2.08 12.98 -26.56
CA SER A 270 -1.95 14.35 -26.02
C SER A 270 -3.28 14.93 -25.52
N SER A 271 -4.41 14.44 -26.04
CA SER A 271 -5.76 14.80 -25.56
C SER A 271 -6.05 14.32 -24.14
N LEU A 272 -5.57 13.13 -23.73
CA LEU A 272 -5.85 12.52 -22.42
C LEU A 272 -5.14 13.24 -21.25
N VAL A 273 -3.99 13.86 -21.54
CA VAL A 273 -3.18 14.59 -20.53
C VAL A 273 -3.74 15.99 -20.29
N ALA A 274 -4.32 16.63 -21.31
CA ALA A 274 -4.91 17.96 -21.20
C ALA A 274 -6.07 18.00 -20.19
N THR A 275 -6.97 17.01 -20.24
CA THR A 275 -8.10 16.89 -19.30
C THR A 275 -7.66 16.66 -17.85
N ALA A 276 -6.52 15.99 -17.63
CA ALA A 276 -5.95 15.78 -16.29
C ALA A 276 -5.24 17.02 -15.73
N LEU A 277 -4.74 17.91 -16.60
CA LEU A 277 -4.06 19.15 -16.21
C LEU A 277 -5.01 20.33 -16.02
N GLU A 278 -6.15 20.37 -16.73
CA GLU A 278 -7.19 21.41 -16.55
C GLU A 278 -7.84 21.37 -15.15
N GLY A 279 -7.78 20.24 -14.44
CA GLY A 279 -8.13 20.16 -13.02
C GLY A 279 -7.17 20.86 -12.06
N ARG A 280 -6.01 21.35 -12.51
CA ARG A 280 -5.05 22.13 -11.69
C ARG A 280 -5.32 23.64 -11.70
N SER A 281 -6.03 24.19 -12.69
CA SER A 281 -6.13 25.64 -12.87
C SER A 281 -7.25 26.32 -12.08
N THR A 282 -8.08 25.58 -11.33
CA THR A 282 -9.20 26.14 -10.55
C THR A 282 -8.89 26.39 -9.06
N LEU A 283 -7.63 26.22 -8.62
CA LEU A 283 -7.20 26.46 -7.23
C LEU A 283 -6.19 27.62 -7.07
N SER A 284 -6.18 28.58 -7.99
CA SER A 284 -5.49 29.87 -7.81
C SER A 284 -6.46 31.02 -8.03
N GLY A 285 -7.42 31.17 -7.13
CA GLY A 285 -8.26 32.35 -6.99
C GLY A 285 -7.71 33.26 -5.89
N GLU A 286 -7.40 34.49 -6.27
CA GLU A 286 -6.77 35.55 -5.49
C GLU A 286 -7.45 35.83 -4.14
N ALA A 287 -6.65 36.07 -3.11
CA ALA A 287 -7.06 36.82 -1.93
C ALA A 287 -5.94 37.79 -1.54
N SER A 288 -5.94 38.97 -2.16
CA SER A 288 -5.27 40.14 -1.60
C SER A 288 -6.14 40.70 -0.48
N LEU A 289 -5.62 40.82 0.74
CA LEU A 289 -6.20 41.68 1.77
C LEU A 289 -5.11 42.23 2.66
N SER A 290 -4.97 43.56 2.58
CA SER A 290 -4.17 44.42 3.43
C SER A 290 -4.62 44.36 4.89
N GLY A 291 -3.70 44.28 5.83
CA GLY A 291 -4.01 44.42 7.26
C GLY A 291 -2.76 44.49 8.13
N LYS A 292 -2.35 45.70 8.49
CA LYS A 292 -1.29 45.99 9.46
C LYS A 292 -1.70 45.54 10.87
N THR A 293 -0.96 44.64 11.53
CA THR A 293 -0.80 44.71 13.00
C THR A 293 0.40 43.92 13.56
N LYS A 294 1.32 44.68 14.18
CA LYS A 294 2.16 44.41 15.37
C LYS A 294 3.00 43.12 15.46
N LEU A 295 4.31 43.33 15.31
CA LEU A 295 5.40 42.55 15.91
C LEU A 295 5.15 42.30 17.41
N HIS A 296 5.16 41.04 17.83
CA HIS A 296 5.49 40.67 19.20
C HIS A 296 6.85 39.95 19.21
N GLN A 297 7.74 40.49 20.04
CA GLN A 297 9.11 40.03 20.26
C GLN A 297 9.14 38.65 20.93
N LEU A 298 9.99 37.76 20.41
CA LEU A 298 10.44 36.54 21.08
C LEU A 298 11.45 36.90 22.18
N PRO A 299 11.37 36.34 23.40
CA PRO A 299 12.48 36.36 24.32
C PRO A 299 13.47 35.21 24.02
N SER A 300 14.75 35.55 24.07
CA SER A 300 15.93 34.68 23.93
C SER A 300 16.13 33.75 25.16
N PRO A 301 16.97 32.70 25.07
CA PRO A 301 16.99 31.58 26.00
C PRO A 301 17.84 31.87 27.25
N ILE A 302 17.42 31.33 28.39
CA ILE A 302 18.18 31.34 29.66
C ILE A 302 18.63 29.92 30.00
N GLY A 303 19.93 29.75 30.20
CA GLY A 303 20.49 29.00 31.34
C GLY A 303 20.74 27.50 31.18
N ALA A 304 22.01 27.14 31.06
CA ALA A 304 22.52 25.77 31.13
C ALA A 304 22.84 25.32 32.58
N ALA A 305 22.95 23.98 32.74
CA ALA A 305 23.67 23.16 33.74
C ALA A 305 22.87 22.59 34.96
N PRO A 306 23.31 21.46 35.60
CA PRO A 306 24.06 20.29 35.09
C PRO A 306 23.54 18.90 35.60
N SER A 307 24.01 17.84 34.92
CA SER A 307 24.35 16.47 35.39
C SER A 307 23.48 15.71 36.42
N SER A 308 23.07 14.48 36.07
CA SER A 308 23.22 13.34 36.99
C SER A 308 23.31 11.99 36.24
N ARG A 309 24.39 11.26 36.53
CA ARG A 309 24.64 9.86 36.16
C ARG A 309 23.59 8.94 36.82
N ARG A 310 22.98 8.02 36.07
CA ARG A 310 22.43 6.73 36.54
C ARG A 310 22.04 5.90 35.31
N GLY A 311 22.63 4.71 35.15
CA GLY A 311 22.23 3.80 34.07
C GLY A 311 23.20 2.71 33.64
N LEU A 312 24.38 2.54 34.25
CA LEU A 312 25.14 1.28 34.11
C LEU A 312 24.62 0.27 35.12
N ARG A 313 23.68 -0.59 34.70
CA ARG A 313 23.35 -1.92 35.29
C ARG A 313 22.15 -2.52 34.55
N LEU A 314 22.34 -2.92 33.30
CA LEU A 314 21.39 -3.83 32.63
C LEU A 314 22.01 -4.79 31.59
N GLU A 315 23.34 -4.94 31.56
CA GLU A 315 24.02 -5.84 30.61
C GLU A 315 24.59 -7.14 31.21
N LEU A 316 24.41 -7.41 32.52
CA LEU A 316 24.87 -8.66 33.13
C LEU A 316 23.77 -9.69 33.43
N ALA A 317 22.51 -9.41 33.07
CA ALA A 317 21.40 -10.35 33.31
C ALA A 317 21.02 -11.21 32.08
N LEU A 318 21.44 -10.85 30.87
CA LEU A 318 21.11 -11.62 29.65
C LEU A 318 22.11 -12.73 29.30
N LEU A 319 23.34 -12.70 29.83
CA LEU A 319 24.34 -13.75 29.58
C LEU A 319 24.11 -15.03 30.43
N ALA A 320 23.31 -14.96 31.50
CA ALA A 320 23.03 -16.11 32.36
C ALA A 320 21.86 -16.99 31.89
N LEU A 321 20.97 -16.49 31.02
CA LEU A 321 19.87 -17.31 30.48
C LEU A 321 20.24 -18.11 29.22
N SER A 322 21.32 -17.76 28.52
CA SER A 322 21.77 -18.49 27.31
C SER A 322 22.46 -19.83 27.64
N LEU A 323 23.06 -19.96 28.83
CA LEU A 323 23.76 -21.19 29.25
C LEU A 323 22.85 -22.25 29.89
N ALA A 324 21.64 -21.90 30.32
CA ALA A 324 20.70 -22.86 30.92
C ALA A 324 19.87 -23.64 29.88
N CYS A 325 19.65 -23.08 28.67
CA CYS A 325 18.85 -23.76 27.63
C CYS A 325 19.65 -24.77 26.79
N ASN A 326 20.97 -24.67 26.71
CA ASN A 326 21.80 -25.63 25.97
C ASN A 326 22.17 -26.90 26.76
N GLY A 327 21.94 -26.93 28.08
CA GLY A 327 22.23 -28.11 28.93
C GLY A 327 21.16 -29.20 28.92
N LEU A 328 19.91 -28.90 28.53
CA LEU A 328 18.81 -29.87 28.58
C LEU A 328 18.62 -30.69 27.29
N ALA A 329 19.29 -30.33 26.18
CA ALA A 329 19.18 -31.04 24.91
C ALA A 329 20.11 -32.27 24.79
N LEU A 330 21.11 -32.41 25.69
CA LEU A 330 22.12 -33.48 25.63
C LEU A 330 21.82 -34.72 26.48
N LEU A 331 20.71 -34.74 27.24
CA LEU A 331 20.34 -35.86 28.13
C LEU A 331 19.18 -36.74 27.63
N ARG A 332 18.68 -36.54 26.40
CA ARG A 332 17.59 -37.36 25.81
C ARG A 332 17.98 -38.30 24.68
N ARG A 333 19.28 -38.50 24.41
CA ARG A 333 19.79 -39.45 23.38
C ARG A 333 20.55 -40.68 23.90
N ARG A 334 20.39 -41.03 25.17
CA ARG A 334 20.81 -42.33 25.72
C ARG A 334 19.64 -42.98 26.43
N GLY A 335 18.83 -43.73 25.69
CA GLY A 335 17.72 -44.50 26.25
C GLY A 335 16.77 -44.98 25.17
N ARG A 336 17.01 -46.22 24.72
CA ARG A 336 16.33 -47.01 23.67
C ARG A 336 16.92 -46.87 22.28
#